data_AF-A0A416MKV1-F1
#
_entry.id   AF-A0A416MKV1-F1
#
_cell.length_a   1.000
_cell.length_b   1.000
_cell.length_c   1.000
_cell.angle_alpha   90.00
_cell.angle_beta   90.00
_cell.angle_gamma   90.00
#
_symmetry.space_group_name_H-M   'P 1'
#
loop_
_entity.id
_entity.type
_entity.pdbx_description
1 polymer ?
#
loop_
_entity_poly.entity_id
_entity_poly.type
_entity_poly.pdbx_seq_one_letter_code
_entity_poly.pdbx_strand_id
1 'polypeptide(L)'
;MAEKTIFPREEKSEALFKKILSDPWACEKLQETFCKYLFCSEDEATPLSAPDFTQALFNAYDNRDLSAFLMAICQHSLFDLLRNSYLIPFRFNADGKQNPVIMTDDNGNLLPEYKKAFHQKEYEHFREVYNTLPNKKNLYLAKAYCYTHSYDPEISASTQIVLQEHTGILLIRELPDTVKQQETEAQAYCAVWDLMTDLEKELPMAFVFYGQDTLTEHDKRYDELGIFLPNSHFLKHLEKHVQRAEEIIYAAN
;
A
#
# COMPACT_ATOMS: atom_id res chain seq x y z
N MET A 1 -20.80 -25.79 0.95
CA MET A 1 -21.17 -24.40 1.28
C MET A 1 -20.31 -23.52 0.40
N ALA A 2 -20.81 -22.39 -0.10
CA ALA A 2 -19.98 -21.49 -0.91
C ALA A 2 -18.81 -21.01 -0.05
N GLU A 3 -17.58 -21.21 -0.53
CA GLU A 3 -16.37 -20.63 0.05
C GLU A 3 -16.58 -19.12 0.06
N LYS A 4 -16.78 -18.52 1.24
CA LYS A 4 -16.99 -17.08 1.35
C LYS A 4 -15.98 -16.56 2.35
N THR A 5 -14.92 -15.95 1.81
CA THR A 5 -13.88 -15.27 2.58
C THR A 5 -14.50 -14.19 3.47
N ILE A 6 -13.99 -14.04 4.69
CA ILE A 6 -14.36 -12.89 5.54
C ILE A 6 -13.81 -11.55 5.02
N PHE A 7 -12.92 -11.58 4.02
CA PHE A 7 -12.37 -10.41 3.35
C PHE A 7 -12.83 -10.36 1.89
N PRO A 8 -13.97 -9.72 1.58
CA PRO A 8 -14.51 -9.64 0.20
C PRO A 8 -13.53 -9.07 -0.83
N ARG A 9 -12.60 -8.21 -0.39
CA ARG A 9 -11.55 -7.63 -1.26
C ARG A 9 -10.56 -8.66 -1.82
N GLU A 10 -10.44 -9.83 -1.18
CA GLU A 10 -9.50 -10.89 -1.57
C GLU A 10 -10.10 -11.90 -2.57
N GLU A 11 -11.36 -11.71 -2.97
CA GLU A 11 -12.03 -12.55 -3.96
C GLU A 11 -11.38 -12.41 -5.36
N LYS A 12 -11.29 -13.54 -6.09
CA LYS A 12 -10.69 -13.66 -7.43
C LYS A 12 -9.19 -13.32 -7.48
N SER A 13 -8.43 -13.74 -6.47
CA SER A 13 -7.00 -13.45 -6.31
C SER A 13 -6.05 -14.42 -7.03
N GLU A 14 -6.56 -15.46 -7.69
CA GLU A 14 -5.76 -16.54 -8.27
C GLU A 14 -4.78 -16.05 -9.34
N ALA A 15 -5.17 -15.06 -10.13
CA ALA A 15 -4.29 -14.48 -11.16
C ALA A 15 -3.13 -13.71 -10.54
N LEU A 16 -3.40 -12.93 -9.49
CA LEU A 16 -2.38 -12.19 -8.74
C LEU A 16 -1.39 -13.16 -8.08
N PHE A 17 -1.89 -14.23 -7.45
CA PHE A 17 -1.02 -15.23 -6.82
C PHE A 17 -0.13 -15.95 -7.84
N LYS A 18 -0.63 -16.24 -9.05
CA LYS A 18 0.20 -16.80 -10.12
C LYS A 18 1.33 -15.88 -10.54
N LYS A 19 1.11 -14.56 -10.61
CA LYS A 19 2.18 -13.58 -10.88
C LYS A 19 3.25 -13.62 -9.79
N ILE A 20 2.84 -13.53 -8.52
CA ILE A 20 3.77 -13.58 -7.37
C ILE A 20 4.57 -14.88 -7.37
N LEU A 21 3.93 -16.03 -7.56
CA LEU A 21 4.60 -17.34 -7.59
C LEU A 21 5.55 -17.51 -8.77
N SER A 22 5.37 -16.75 -9.84
CA SER A 22 6.26 -16.80 -11.02
C SER A 22 7.54 -15.97 -10.85
N ASP A 23 7.62 -15.11 -9.84
CA ASP A 23 8.79 -14.30 -9.53
C ASP A 23 9.44 -14.77 -8.21
N PRO A 24 10.61 -15.43 -8.25
CA PRO A 24 11.32 -15.89 -7.05
C PRO A 24 11.63 -14.77 -6.04
N TRP A 25 11.91 -13.55 -6.52
CA TRP A 25 12.20 -12.41 -5.65
C TRP A 25 10.95 -11.98 -4.88
N ALA A 26 9.78 -12.00 -5.53
CA ALA A 26 8.51 -11.71 -4.86
C ALA A 26 8.17 -12.79 -3.82
N CYS A 27 8.47 -14.05 -4.11
CA CYS A 27 8.29 -15.16 -3.17
C CYS A 27 9.15 -14.99 -1.92
N GLU A 28 10.44 -14.67 -2.08
CA GLU A 28 11.38 -14.42 -0.97
C GLU A 28 10.88 -13.26 -0.10
N LYS A 29 10.48 -12.15 -0.73
CA LYS A 29 9.99 -10.98 -0.01
C LYS A 29 8.72 -11.23 0.81
N LEU A 30 7.78 -11.98 0.24
CA LEU A 30 6.57 -12.39 0.96
C LEU A 30 6.93 -13.28 2.15
N GLN A 31 7.84 -14.24 1.96
CA GLN A 31 8.31 -15.11 3.03
C GLN A 31 8.98 -14.32 4.16
N GLU A 32 9.89 -13.39 3.84
CA GLU A 32 10.56 -12.54 4.83
C GLU A 32 9.54 -11.74 5.66
N THR A 33 8.56 -11.14 5.00
CA THR A 33 7.50 -10.36 5.65
C THR A 33 6.65 -11.24 6.55
N PHE A 34 6.25 -12.43 6.08
CA PHE A 34 5.47 -13.38 6.87
C PHE A 34 6.25 -13.85 8.11
N CYS A 35 7.51 -14.25 7.95
CA CYS A 35 8.36 -14.66 9.07
C CYS A 35 8.56 -13.53 10.07
N LYS A 36 8.78 -12.29 9.62
CA LYS A 36 8.89 -11.12 10.50
C LYS A 36 7.65 -10.95 11.36
N TYR A 37 6.45 -11.04 10.79
CA TYR A 37 5.22 -10.87 11.56
C TYR A 37 4.87 -12.07 12.43
N LEU A 38 5.27 -13.28 12.03
CA LEU A 38 4.98 -14.49 12.80
C LEU A 38 5.94 -14.68 13.99
N PHE A 39 7.21 -14.29 13.85
CA PHE A 39 8.27 -14.61 14.81
C PHE A 39 8.89 -13.39 15.53
N CYS A 40 8.67 -12.17 15.03
CA CYS A 40 9.35 -10.97 15.54
C CYS A 40 8.40 -9.90 16.10
N SER A 41 7.15 -10.24 16.42
CA SER A 41 6.31 -9.36 17.23
C SER A 41 6.89 -9.27 18.64
N GLU A 42 7.32 -8.07 19.06
CA GLU A 42 8.01 -7.83 20.34
C GLU A 42 7.18 -8.15 21.59
N ASP A 43 5.90 -8.50 21.44
CA ASP A 43 5.08 -9.05 22.52
C ASP A 43 5.18 -10.58 22.53
N GLU A 44 5.91 -11.12 23.53
CA GLU A 44 6.06 -12.56 23.81
C GLU A 44 4.74 -13.30 24.12
N ALA A 45 3.60 -12.60 24.11
CA ALA A 45 2.29 -13.20 24.26
C ALA A 45 1.84 -13.81 22.93
N THR A 46 1.80 -15.14 22.85
CA THR A 46 1.00 -15.82 21.83
C THR A 46 -0.40 -15.21 21.83
N PRO A 47 -0.90 -14.65 20.72
CA PRO A 47 -2.16 -13.91 20.70
C PRO A 47 -3.38 -14.76 21.07
N LEU A 48 -3.23 -16.09 21.12
CA LEU A 48 -4.29 -17.05 21.39
C LEU A 48 -3.87 -18.06 22.47
N SER A 49 -4.87 -18.56 23.21
CA SER A 49 -4.71 -19.79 23.99
C SER A 49 -4.57 -21.01 23.07
N ALA A 50 -4.01 -22.11 23.58
CA ALA A 50 -3.87 -23.34 22.77
C ALA A 50 -5.21 -23.89 22.23
N PRO A 51 -6.33 -23.87 23.00
CA PRO A 51 -7.66 -24.19 22.47
C PRO A 51 -8.10 -23.25 21.34
N ASP A 52 -7.95 -21.93 21.52
CA ASP A 52 -8.40 -20.95 20.51
C ASP A 52 -7.58 -21.06 19.23
N PHE A 53 -6.27 -21.30 19.34
CA PHE A 53 -5.41 -21.61 18.21
C PHE A 53 -5.88 -22.86 17.46
N THR A 54 -6.17 -23.95 18.19
CA THR A 54 -6.62 -25.21 17.59
C THR A 54 -7.97 -25.04 16.89
N GLN A 55 -8.88 -24.27 17.49
CA GLN A 55 -10.17 -23.96 16.90
C GLN A 55 -10.01 -23.10 15.64
N ALA A 56 -9.17 -22.07 15.67
CA ALA A 56 -8.86 -21.24 14.51
C ALA A 56 -8.27 -22.08 13.37
N LEU A 57 -7.36 -23.02 13.70
CA LEU A 57 -6.75 -23.94 12.73
C LEU A 57 -7.79 -24.85 12.06
N PHE A 58 -8.67 -25.49 12.83
CA PHE A 58 -9.71 -26.36 12.26
C PHE A 58 -10.76 -25.57 11.47
N ASN A 59 -11.15 -24.39 11.95
CA ASN A 59 -12.06 -23.51 11.22
C ASN A 59 -11.46 -23.09 9.87
N ALA A 60 -10.16 -22.79 9.83
CA ALA A 60 -9.47 -22.42 8.60
C ALA A 60 -9.45 -23.58 7.59
N TYR A 61 -9.26 -24.81 8.06
CA TYR A 61 -9.33 -26.00 7.23
C TYR A 61 -10.73 -26.22 6.65
N ASP A 62 -11.76 -26.18 7.51
CA ASP A 62 -13.15 -26.44 7.12
C ASP A 62 -13.70 -25.36 6.18
N ASN A 63 -13.38 -24.09 6.47
CA ASN A 63 -13.89 -22.93 5.71
C ASN A 63 -12.98 -22.52 4.55
N ARG A 64 -11.76 -23.07 4.47
CA ARG A 64 -10.71 -22.67 3.51
C ARG A 64 -10.36 -21.18 3.59
N ASP A 65 -10.45 -20.61 4.78
CA ASP A 65 -10.20 -19.19 5.03
C ASP A 65 -8.84 -19.00 5.73
N LEU A 66 -7.79 -18.88 4.90
CA LEU A 66 -6.44 -18.63 5.39
C LEU A 66 -6.32 -17.26 6.06
N SER A 67 -7.00 -16.23 5.53
CA SER A 67 -6.91 -14.88 6.06
C SER A 67 -7.54 -14.78 7.46
N ALA A 68 -8.61 -15.51 7.74
CA ALA A 68 -9.15 -15.66 9.09
C ALA A 68 -8.13 -16.29 10.06
N PHE A 69 -7.40 -17.30 9.62
CA PHE A 69 -6.36 -17.94 10.45
C PHE A 69 -5.18 -17.00 10.71
N LEU A 70 -4.66 -16.35 9.67
CA LEU A 70 -3.57 -15.38 9.76
C LEU A 70 -3.94 -14.22 10.68
N MET A 71 -5.18 -13.76 10.60
CA MET A 71 -5.69 -12.74 11.51
C MET A 71 -5.63 -13.19 12.97
N ALA A 72 -5.97 -14.45 13.25
CA ALA A 72 -5.94 -14.99 14.59
C ALA A 72 -4.50 -15.15 15.14
N ILE A 73 -3.53 -15.57 14.31
CA ILE A 73 -2.17 -15.91 14.79
C ILE A 73 -1.15 -14.78 14.69
N CYS A 74 -1.36 -13.82 13.79
CA CYS A 74 -0.42 -12.71 13.58
C CYS A 74 -1.09 -11.37 13.26
N GLN A 75 -2.41 -11.25 13.40
CA GLN A 75 -3.16 -10.00 13.18
C GLN A 75 -2.95 -9.36 11.79
N HIS A 76 -2.79 -10.20 10.76
CA HIS A 76 -2.69 -9.76 9.36
C HIS A 76 -3.56 -10.64 8.47
N SER A 77 -4.34 -10.05 7.57
CA SER A 77 -4.93 -10.80 6.45
C SER A 77 -3.88 -11.14 5.40
N LEU A 78 -4.18 -12.01 4.44
CA LEU A 78 -3.26 -12.28 3.34
C LEU A 78 -2.94 -11.00 2.56
N PHE A 79 -3.92 -10.13 2.31
CA PHE A 79 -3.66 -8.86 1.64
C PHE A 79 -2.87 -7.88 2.52
N ASP A 80 -2.99 -7.94 3.85
CA ASP A 80 -2.12 -7.14 4.71
C ASP A 80 -0.65 -7.58 4.60
N LEU A 81 -0.40 -8.90 4.55
CA LEU A 81 0.95 -9.42 4.31
C LEU A 81 1.48 -8.98 2.94
N LEU A 82 0.70 -9.18 1.86
CA LEU A 82 1.10 -8.77 0.51
C LEU A 82 1.39 -7.27 0.41
N ARG A 83 0.57 -6.44 1.05
CA ARG A 83 0.72 -4.98 1.05
C ARG A 83 1.96 -4.56 1.83
N ASN A 84 2.18 -5.15 2.99
CA ASN A 84 3.34 -4.87 3.83
C ASN A 84 4.63 -5.47 3.24
N SER A 85 4.54 -6.42 2.30
CA SER A 85 5.62 -6.88 1.43
C SER A 85 5.84 -5.99 0.20
N TYR A 86 5.08 -4.91 0.02
CA TYR A 86 5.11 -4.04 -1.17
C TYR A 86 4.80 -4.79 -2.48
N LEU A 87 4.03 -5.89 -2.42
CA LEU A 87 3.65 -6.70 -3.59
C LEU A 87 2.29 -6.34 -4.15
N ILE A 88 1.49 -5.58 -3.40
CA ILE A 88 0.24 -4.95 -3.85
C ILE A 88 0.21 -3.50 -3.36
N PRO A 89 -0.48 -2.59 -4.06
CA PRO A 89 -0.57 -1.20 -3.64
C PRO A 89 -1.48 -1.01 -2.42
N PHE A 90 -1.33 0.15 -1.78
CA PHE A 90 -2.28 0.70 -0.83
C PHE A 90 -3.47 1.29 -1.57
N ARG A 91 -4.67 1.20 -1.00
CA ARG A 91 -5.82 1.96 -1.51
C ARG A 91 -5.75 3.41 -1.01
N PHE A 92 -6.02 4.36 -1.90
CA PHE A 92 -6.26 5.74 -1.48
C PHE A 92 -7.45 5.81 -0.52
N ASN A 93 -7.25 6.50 0.61
CA ASN A 93 -8.29 6.79 1.60
C ASN A 93 -9.09 5.55 2.05
N ALA A 94 -8.38 4.44 2.27
CA ALA A 94 -8.97 3.17 2.69
C ALA A 94 -9.86 3.35 3.93
N ASP A 95 -10.99 2.67 3.94
CA ASP A 95 -12.00 2.64 5.00
C ASP A 95 -12.42 4.03 5.52
N GLY A 96 -12.44 5.02 4.63
CA GLY A 96 -12.81 6.40 4.94
C GLY A 96 -11.75 7.18 5.73
N LYS A 97 -10.56 6.61 5.94
CA LYS A 97 -9.43 7.28 6.59
C LYS A 97 -8.48 7.82 5.54
N GLN A 98 -8.15 9.10 5.61
CA GLN A 98 -7.26 9.73 4.65
C GLN A 98 -5.86 9.09 4.67
N ASN A 99 -5.39 8.62 3.52
CA ASN A 99 -4.03 8.10 3.31
C ASN A 99 -3.74 8.06 1.80
N PRO A 100 -2.71 8.76 1.30
CA PRO A 100 -1.81 9.66 2.02
C PRO A 100 -2.47 10.99 2.40
N VAL A 101 -1.88 11.69 3.37
CA VAL A 101 -2.25 13.03 3.82
C VAL A 101 -1.37 14.06 3.11
N ILE A 102 -1.95 14.79 2.15
CA ILE A 102 -1.25 15.82 1.37
C ILE A 102 -1.07 17.09 2.22
N MET A 103 0.15 17.60 2.26
CA MET A 103 0.53 18.74 3.11
C MET A 103 0.82 20.03 2.35
N THR A 104 0.96 19.95 1.03
CA THR A 104 1.21 21.11 0.16
C THR A 104 0.14 21.26 -0.92
N ASP A 105 -0.03 22.49 -1.39
CA ASP A 105 -0.78 22.77 -2.62
C ASP A 105 -0.01 22.32 -3.89
N ASP A 106 -0.63 22.50 -5.06
CA ASP A 106 -0.05 22.15 -6.37
C ASP A 106 1.23 22.93 -6.72
N ASN A 107 1.46 24.06 -6.06
CA ASN A 107 2.66 24.89 -6.22
C ASN A 107 3.74 24.53 -5.18
N GLY A 108 3.52 23.48 -4.38
CA GLY A 108 4.41 22.99 -3.35
C GLY A 108 4.48 23.90 -2.12
N ASN A 109 3.46 24.73 -1.84
CA ASN A 109 3.40 25.54 -0.62
C ASN A 109 2.65 24.78 0.48
N LEU A 110 3.15 24.84 1.73
CA LEU A 110 2.43 24.23 2.87
C LEU A 110 1.01 24.76 3.01
N LEU A 111 0.05 23.85 3.17
CA LEU A 111 -1.33 24.18 3.48
C LEU A 111 -1.42 24.86 4.86
N PRO A 112 -2.40 25.76 5.09
CA PRO A 112 -2.47 26.58 6.30
C PRO A 112 -2.41 25.79 7.62
N GLU A 113 -3.04 24.62 7.67
CA GLU A 113 -3.09 23.73 8.83
C GLU A 113 -1.72 23.14 9.23
N TYR A 114 -0.79 23.01 8.28
CA TYR A 114 0.53 22.43 8.55
C TYR A 114 1.63 23.47 8.81
N LYS A 115 1.37 24.76 8.54
CA LYS A 115 2.38 25.84 8.68
C LYS A 115 2.95 26.00 10.10
N LYS A 116 2.21 25.63 11.14
CA LYS A 116 2.63 25.80 12.56
C LYS A 116 3.16 24.53 13.21
N ALA A 117 2.79 23.37 12.69
CA ALA A 117 3.08 22.08 13.32
C ALA A 117 4.19 21.28 12.62
N PHE A 118 4.56 21.67 11.40
CA PHE A 118 5.48 20.89 10.58
C PHE A 118 6.96 21.24 10.82
N HIS A 119 7.83 20.24 10.68
CA HIS A 119 9.28 20.41 10.77
C HIS A 119 9.80 21.24 9.60
N GLN A 120 10.13 22.51 9.88
CA GLN A 120 10.52 23.50 8.87
C GLN A 120 11.67 23.03 7.96
N LYS A 121 12.65 22.28 8.49
CA LYS A 121 13.77 21.73 7.71
C LYS A 121 13.36 20.74 6.62
N GLU A 122 12.39 19.87 6.88
CA GLU A 122 11.91 18.91 5.88
C GLU A 122 11.20 19.62 4.73
N TYR A 123 10.46 20.69 5.06
CA TYR A 123 9.79 21.51 4.06
C TYR A 123 10.79 22.33 3.24
N GLU A 124 11.79 22.93 3.88
CA GLU A 124 12.86 23.65 3.19
C GLU A 124 13.59 22.75 2.19
N HIS A 125 13.98 21.54 2.62
CA HIS A 125 14.60 20.54 1.73
C HIS A 125 13.67 20.12 0.59
N PHE A 126 12.39 19.86 0.88
CA PHE A 126 11.39 19.61 -0.15
C PHE A 126 11.32 20.76 -1.15
N ARG A 127 11.30 22.02 -0.71
CA ARG A 127 11.24 23.20 -1.59
C ARG A 127 12.47 23.31 -2.47
N GLU A 128 13.66 23.04 -1.94
CA GLU A 128 14.89 23.03 -2.71
C GLU A 128 14.81 22.03 -3.86
N VAL A 129 14.44 20.78 -3.58
CA VAL A 129 14.29 19.73 -4.60
C VAL A 129 13.12 20.01 -5.53
N TYR A 130 11.96 20.41 -5.00
CA TYR A 130 10.77 20.72 -5.79
C TYR A 130 11.10 21.75 -6.88
N ASN A 131 11.89 22.78 -6.55
CA ASN A 131 12.28 23.81 -7.51
C ASN A 131 13.16 23.29 -8.66
N THR A 132 13.97 22.26 -8.44
CA THR A 132 14.86 21.67 -9.45
C THR A 132 14.16 20.65 -10.36
N LEU A 133 13.04 20.09 -9.91
CA LEU A 133 12.30 19.08 -10.68
C LEU A 133 11.70 19.66 -11.98
N PRO A 134 11.86 18.98 -13.12
CA PRO A 134 11.32 19.43 -14.41
C PRO A 134 9.79 19.30 -14.47
N ASN A 135 9.24 18.24 -13.89
CA ASN A 135 7.80 18.01 -13.78
C ASN A 135 7.35 18.17 -12.33
N LYS A 136 6.46 19.14 -12.10
CA LYS A 136 5.89 19.47 -10.79
C LYS A 136 4.41 19.12 -10.69
N LYS A 137 3.80 18.62 -11.77
CA LYS A 137 2.37 18.27 -11.81
C LYS A 137 2.11 17.22 -10.74
N ASN A 138 1.09 17.46 -9.91
CA ASN A 138 0.62 16.53 -8.87
C ASN A 138 1.75 15.94 -8.02
N LEU A 139 2.68 16.79 -7.58
CA LEU A 139 3.80 16.42 -6.73
C LEU A 139 3.73 17.18 -5.42
N TYR A 140 3.66 16.45 -4.31
CA TYR A 140 3.32 17.00 -3.00
C TYR A 140 4.29 16.54 -1.93
N LEU A 141 4.46 17.37 -0.91
CA LEU A 141 4.92 16.88 0.39
C LEU A 141 3.72 16.25 1.09
N ALA A 142 3.90 15.04 1.61
CA ALA A 142 2.80 14.27 2.20
C ALA A 142 3.28 13.44 3.40
N LYS A 143 2.30 12.96 4.16
CA LYS A 143 2.46 11.85 5.09
C LYS A 143 1.73 10.63 4.56
N ALA A 144 2.33 9.46 4.72
CA ALA A 144 1.71 8.20 4.39
C ALA A 144 1.97 7.19 5.51
N TYR A 145 1.05 6.24 5.69
CA TYR A 145 1.21 5.23 6.72
C TYR A 145 0.89 3.82 6.24
N CYS A 146 1.62 2.85 6.81
CA CYS A 146 1.31 1.44 6.71
C CYS A 146 0.23 1.08 7.72
N TYR A 147 -0.60 0.09 7.39
CA TYR A 147 -1.67 -0.36 8.27
C TYR A 147 -1.94 -1.85 8.12
N THR A 148 -2.46 -2.44 9.19
CA THR A 148 -3.12 -3.75 9.18
C THR A 148 -4.59 -3.57 9.56
N HIS A 149 -5.33 -4.66 9.64
CA HIS A 149 -6.69 -4.68 10.15
C HIS A 149 -6.72 -5.54 11.40
N SER A 150 -7.43 -5.09 12.43
CA SER A 150 -8.00 -6.01 13.41
C SER A 150 -9.39 -6.43 12.96
N TYR A 151 -9.78 -7.64 13.33
CA TYR A 151 -11.13 -8.14 13.11
C TYR A 151 -11.80 -8.37 14.46
N ASP A 152 -12.97 -7.77 14.66
CA ASP A 152 -13.82 -8.05 15.81
C ASP A 152 -14.94 -9.02 15.38
N PRO A 153 -14.92 -10.27 15.85
CA PRO A 153 -15.95 -11.26 15.50
C PRO A 153 -17.32 -10.97 16.10
N GLU A 154 -17.42 -10.22 17.21
CA GLU A 154 -18.70 -9.93 17.86
C GLU A 154 -19.55 -8.97 17.03
N ILE A 155 -18.90 -7.98 16.42
CA ILE A 155 -19.56 -6.98 15.55
C ILE A 155 -19.31 -7.21 14.06
N SER A 156 -18.56 -8.27 13.70
CA SER A 156 -18.18 -8.61 12.32
C SER A 156 -17.60 -7.41 11.56
N ALA A 157 -16.73 -6.64 12.22
CA ALA A 157 -16.17 -5.41 11.69
C ALA A 157 -14.65 -5.45 11.68
N SER A 158 -14.06 -5.00 10.57
CA SER A 158 -12.61 -4.78 10.47
C SER A 158 -12.27 -3.34 10.82
N THR A 159 -11.29 -3.13 11.70
CA THR A 159 -10.78 -1.79 12.03
C THR A 159 -9.34 -1.65 11.57
N GLN A 160 -9.05 -0.60 10.82
CA GLN A 160 -7.70 -0.29 10.39
C GLN A 160 -6.83 0.18 11.57
N ILE A 161 -5.68 -0.46 11.77
CA ILE A 161 -4.66 -0.13 12.76
C ILE A 161 -3.43 0.42 12.03
N VAL A 162 -3.02 1.65 12.38
CA VAL A 162 -1.82 2.28 11.83
C VAL A 162 -0.58 1.65 12.47
N LEU A 163 0.34 1.16 11.64
CA LEU A 163 1.59 0.54 12.09
C LEU A 163 2.72 1.57 12.18
N GLN A 164 2.92 2.34 11.11
CA GLN A 164 4.01 3.31 11.00
C GLN A 164 3.62 4.45 10.08
N GLU A 165 3.96 5.68 10.46
CA GLU A 165 3.77 6.90 9.66
C GLU A 165 5.13 7.40 9.16
N HIS A 166 5.15 7.87 7.91
CA HIS A 166 6.31 8.44 7.25
C HIS A 166 5.95 9.78 6.62
N THR A 167 6.89 10.73 6.65
CA THR A 167 6.85 11.93 5.82
C THR A 167 7.68 11.71 4.56
N GLY A 168 7.24 12.24 3.42
CA GLY A 168 7.91 12.02 2.13
C GLY A 168 7.30 12.82 0.99
N ILE A 169 7.79 12.56 -0.23
CA ILE A 169 7.19 13.12 -1.44
C ILE A 169 6.18 12.14 -2.01
N LEU A 170 5.00 12.64 -2.37
CA LEU A 170 3.97 11.92 -3.10
C LEU A 170 3.90 12.44 -4.55
N LEU A 171 3.98 11.53 -5.50
CA LEU A 171 3.68 11.77 -6.92
C LEU A 171 2.36 11.10 -7.25
N ILE A 172 1.40 11.82 -7.82
CA ILE A 172 0.15 11.21 -8.32
C ILE A 172 0.15 11.31 -9.84
N ARG A 173 0.03 10.17 -10.52
CA ARG A 173 0.01 10.06 -11.98
C ARG A 173 -1.22 9.28 -12.44
N GLU A 174 -1.68 9.63 -13.62
CA GLU A 174 -2.69 8.86 -14.33
C GLU A 174 -2.05 7.57 -14.85
N LEU A 175 -2.72 6.45 -14.61
CA LEU A 175 -2.43 5.23 -15.36
C LEU A 175 -3.17 5.32 -16.71
N PRO A 176 -2.51 5.05 -17.85
CA PRO A 176 -3.21 5.08 -19.14
C PRO A 176 -4.20 3.93 -19.21
N ASP A 177 -5.50 4.25 -19.26
CA ASP A 177 -6.68 3.53 -19.78
C ASP A 177 -6.82 1.98 -19.64
N THR A 178 -5.91 1.24 -18.97
CA THR A 178 -5.84 -0.23 -19.01
C THR A 178 -6.32 -0.96 -17.76
N VAL A 179 -6.64 -0.26 -16.66
CA VAL A 179 -7.23 -0.90 -15.47
C VAL A 179 -8.75 -0.64 -15.33
N LYS A 180 -9.32 0.08 -16.31
CA LYS A 180 -10.76 0.17 -16.51
C LYS A 180 -11.31 -1.22 -16.81
N GLN A 181 -12.29 -1.66 -16.00
CA GLN A 181 -13.10 -2.90 -16.12
C GLN A 181 -12.67 -4.11 -15.26
N GLN A 182 -11.97 -3.94 -14.15
CA GLN A 182 -11.82 -5.04 -13.17
C GLN A 182 -12.99 -5.06 -12.18
N GLU A 183 -13.62 -6.23 -11.99
CA GLU A 183 -14.79 -6.38 -11.11
C GLU A 183 -14.40 -6.42 -9.62
N THR A 184 -13.16 -6.82 -9.30
CA THR A 184 -12.68 -6.93 -7.91
C THR A 184 -11.33 -6.25 -7.68
N GLU A 185 -11.05 -5.91 -6.42
CA GLU A 185 -9.81 -5.26 -5.96
C GLU A 185 -8.57 -6.10 -6.32
N ALA A 186 -8.64 -7.42 -6.10
CA ALA A 186 -7.56 -8.35 -6.43
C ALA A 186 -7.18 -8.32 -7.93
N GLN A 187 -8.18 -8.21 -8.81
CA GLN A 187 -7.97 -8.12 -10.24
C GLN A 187 -7.35 -6.78 -10.65
N ALA A 188 -7.73 -5.69 -10.00
CA ALA A 188 -7.11 -4.39 -10.21
C ALA A 188 -5.62 -4.41 -9.81
N TYR A 189 -5.30 -5.01 -8.65
CA TYR A 189 -3.90 -5.17 -8.22
C TYR A 189 -3.09 -6.05 -9.16
N CYS A 190 -3.69 -7.12 -9.71
CA CYS A 190 -3.05 -7.95 -10.73
C CYS A 190 -2.65 -7.16 -11.98
N ALA A 191 -3.48 -6.21 -12.41
CA ALA A 191 -3.24 -5.39 -13.58
C ALA A 191 -2.05 -4.44 -13.42
N VAL A 192 -1.85 -3.88 -12.22
CA VAL A 192 -0.74 -2.98 -11.91
C VAL A 192 0.50 -3.69 -11.34
N TRP A 193 0.47 -5.02 -11.20
CA TRP A 193 1.49 -5.78 -10.49
C TRP A 193 2.89 -5.68 -11.11
N ASP A 194 3.00 -5.66 -12.44
CA ASP A 194 4.31 -5.57 -13.11
C ASP A 194 4.98 -4.22 -12.82
N LEU A 195 4.20 -3.13 -12.94
CA LEU A 195 4.63 -1.78 -12.59
C LEU A 195 5.03 -1.67 -11.11
N MET A 196 4.22 -2.22 -10.20
CA MET A 196 4.52 -2.29 -8.77
C MET A 196 5.86 -2.97 -8.49
N THR A 197 6.09 -4.09 -9.17
CA THR A 197 7.28 -4.91 -8.98
C THR A 197 8.53 -4.19 -9.47
N ASP A 198 8.45 -3.53 -10.63
CA ASP A 198 9.56 -2.73 -11.15
C ASP A 198 9.86 -1.53 -10.24
N LEU A 199 8.83 -0.85 -9.75
CA LEU A 199 8.98 0.21 -8.76
C LEU A 199 9.68 -0.28 -7.50
N GLU A 200 9.28 -1.42 -6.95
CA GLU A 200 9.88 -1.92 -5.72
C GLU A 200 11.31 -2.45 -5.91
N LYS A 201 11.65 -2.98 -7.10
CA LYS A 201 13.02 -3.40 -7.42
C LYS A 201 13.98 -2.21 -7.56
N GLU A 202 13.50 -1.09 -8.11
CA GLU A 202 14.32 0.09 -8.42
C GLU A 202 14.25 1.18 -7.34
N LEU A 203 13.14 1.25 -6.61
CA LEU A 203 12.84 2.19 -5.54
C LEU A 203 12.31 1.43 -4.32
N PRO A 204 13.16 0.61 -3.66
CA PRO A 204 12.73 -0.26 -2.57
C PRO A 204 12.19 0.54 -1.39
N MET A 205 11.05 0.10 -0.84
CA MET A 205 10.28 0.76 0.24
C MET A 205 9.52 2.02 -0.20
N ALA A 206 9.35 2.27 -1.49
CA ALA A 206 8.38 3.25 -1.96
C ALA A 206 6.96 2.72 -1.71
N PHE A 207 6.06 3.57 -1.20
CA PHE A 207 4.67 3.15 -1.02
C PHE A 207 3.94 3.47 -2.30
N VAL A 208 3.35 2.46 -2.91
CA VAL A 208 2.52 2.67 -4.09
C VAL A 208 1.07 2.63 -3.69
N PHE A 209 0.32 3.64 -4.11
CA PHE A 209 -1.11 3.79 -3.91
C PHE A 209 -1.82 3.60 -5.23
N TYR A 210 -3.00 2.99 -5.17
CA TYR A 210 -3.85 2.76 -6.33
C TYR A 210 -5.30 3.14 -6.01
N GLY A 211 -5.94 3.87 -6.93
CA GLY A 211 -7.32 4.31 -6.83
C GLY A 211 -8.04 4.15 -8.17
N GLN A 212 -9.18 3.46 -8.17
CA GLN A 212 -10.01 3.33 -9.37
C GLN A 212 -10.89 4.55 -9.56
N ASP A 213 -10.91 5.11 -10.77
CA ASP A 213 -11.83 6.19 -11.17
C ASP A 213 -11.80 7.46 -10.26
N THR A 214 -10.69 7.71 -9.55
CA THR A 214 -10.58 8.80 -8.57
C THR A 214 -10.19 10.14 -9.20
N LEU A 215 -9.45 10.16 -10.31
CA LEU A 215 -9.11 11.41 -11.01
C LEU A 215 -10.14 11.71 -12.09
N THR A 216 -10.61 12.96 -12.15
CA THR A 216 -11.40 13.46 -13.27
C THR A 216 -10.65 14.58 -13.99
N GLU A 217 -10.14 14.31 -15.19
CA GLU A 217 -9.52 15.32 -16.06
C GLU A 217 -10.29 15.38 -17.38
N HIS A 218 -10.76 16.56 -17.78
CA HIS A 218 -11.53 16.78 -19.02
C HIS A 218 -12.76 15.83 -19.21
N ASP A 219 -13.59 15.67 -18.16
CA ASP A 219 -14.77 14.78 -18.11
C ASP A 219 -14.46 13.27 -18.33
N LYS A 220 -13.18 12.88 -18.29
CA LYS A 220 -12.76 11.49 -18.29
C LYS A 220 -12.26 11.09 -16.90
N ARG A 221 -12.71 9.93 -16.44
CA ARG A 221 -12.21 9.31 -15.22
C ARG A 221 -10.99 8.46 -15.54
N TYR A 222 -9.99 8.50 -14.67
CA TYR A 222 -8.76 7.72 -14.79
C TYR A 222 -8.46 7.03 -13.47
N ASP A 223 -7.74 5.91 -13.56
CA ASP A 223 -7.15 5.27 -12.40
C ASP A 223 -5.92 6.08 -11.97
N GLU A 224 -5.79 6.29 -10.67
CA GLU A 224 -4.68 7.02 -10.06
C GLU A 224 -3.64 6.06 -9.50
N LEU A 225 -2.38 6.35 -9.82
CA LEU A 225 -1.23 5.76 -9.16
C LEU A 225 -0.52 6.83 -8.33
N GLY A 226 -0.44 6.60 -7.02
CA GLY A 226 0.39 7.38 -6.12
C GLY A 226 1.72 6.67 -5.90
N ILE A 227 2.84 7.36 -6.05
CA ILE A 227 4.14 6.88 -5.59
C ILE A 227 4.59 7.78 -4.47
N PHE A 228 4.69 7.22 -3.28
CA PHE A 228 5.19 7.91 -2.11
C PHE A 228 6.62 7.45 -1.81
N LEU A 229 7.52 8.42 -1.68
CA LEU A 229 8.93 8.24 -1.41
C LEU A 229 9.23 8.73 0.01
N PRO A 230 9.29 7.83 1.02
CA PRO A 230 9.60 8.20 2.39
C PRO A 230 10.95 8.91 2.53
N ASN A 231 10.99 10.01 3.29
CA ASN A 231 12.23 10.73 3.58
C ASN A 231 13.28 9.84 4.27
N SER A 232 12.86 8.85 5.06
CA SER A 232 13.76 7.90 5.71
C SER A 232 14.66 7.13 4.74
N HIS A 233 14.24 6.97 3.48
CA HIS A 233 14.95 6.20 2.46
C HIS A 233 15.40 7.03 1.27
N PHE A 234 14.61 8.04 0.86
CA PHE A 234 14.76 8.73 -0.41
C PHE A 234 15.14 10.20 -0.30
N LEU A 235 15.37 10.72 0.91
CA LEU A 235 15.68 12.14 1.11
C LEU A 235 16.95 12.59 0.36
N LYS A 236 17.95 11.71 0.26
CA LYS A 236 19.17 11.95 -0.51
C LYS A 236 18.91 11.66 -1.98
N HIS A 237 19.37 12.54 -2.88
CA HIS A 237 19.18 12.40 -4.33
C HIS A 237 17.71 12.24 -4.76
N LEU A 238 16.80 12.87 -4.02
CA LEU A 238 15.35 12.78 -4.22
C LEU A 238 14.91 13.10 -5.66
N GLU A 239 15.58 14.05 -6.32
CA GLU A 239 15.38 14.35 -7.75
C GLU A 239 15.57 13.14 -8.67
N LYS A 240 16.58 12.30 -8.40
CA LYS A 240 16.86 11.08 -9.16
C LYS A 240 15.82 10.01 -8.89
N HIS A 241 15.35 9.90 -7.64
CA HIS A 241 14.30 8.94 -7.28
C HIS A 241 12.97 9.31 -7.92
N VAL A 242 12.61 10.60 -7.93
CA VAL A 242 11.45 11.12 -8.66
C VAL A 242 11.57 10.84 -10.16
N GLN A 243 12.72 11.12 -10.76
CA GLN A 243 12.94 10.83 -12.18
C GLN A 243 12.81 9.33 -12.46
N ARG A 244 13.39 8.47 -11.62
CA ARG A 244 13.30 7.02 -11.78
C ARG A 244 11.87 6.51 -11.69
N ALA A 245 11.07 7.06 -10.77
CA ALA A 245 9.66 6.72 -10.65
C ALA A 245 8.87 7.09 -11.92
N GLU A 246 9.11 8.27 -12.48
CA GLU A 246 8.48 8.73 -13.73
C GLU A 246 8.91 7.85 -14.92
N GLU A 247 10.20 7.50 -15.01
CA GLU A 247 10.72 6.59 -16.05
C GLU A 247 10.00 5.24 -16.00
N ILE A 248 9.78 4.67 -14.82
CA ILE A 248 9.11 3.38 -14.64
C ILE A 248 7.62 3.48 -15.02
N ILE A 249 6.93 4.53 -14.56
CA ILE A 249 5.51 4.75 -14.90
C ILE A 249 5.30 4.89 -16.41
N TYR A 250 6.12 5.70 -17.08
CA TYR A 250 5.93 5.97 -18.51
C TYR A 250 6.63 4.97 -19.43
N ALA A 251 7.53 4.11 -18.93
CA ALA A 251 8.07 2.99 -19.70
C ALA A 251 7.06 1.83 -19.84
N ALA A 252 6.07 1.76 -18.96
CA ALA A 252 4.99 0.79 -19.02
C ALA A 252 3.91 1.13 -20.07
N ASN A 253 4.10 2.22 -20.84
CA ASN A 253 3.16 2.75 -21.84
C ASN A 253 3.58 2.45 -23.29
#